data_AF-A0A8D0G4Q9-F1
#
_entry.id   AF-A0A8D0G4Q9-F1
#
_cell.length_a   1.000
_cell.length_b   1.000
_cell.length_c   1.000
_cell.angle_alpha   90.00
_cell.angle_beta   90.00
_cell.angle_gamma   90.00
#
_symmetry.space_group_name_H-M   'P 1'
#
loop_
_entity.id
_entity.type
_entity.pdbx_description
1 polymer ?
#
loop_
_entity_poly.entity_id
_entity_poly.type
_entity_poly.pdbx_seq_one_letter_code
_entity_poly.pdbx_strand_id
1 'polypeptide(L)'
;RAWRVGARELKIFVNRSLALEKIKCFGFDMDYTLAMYKSPDYEEMAFQLLQERLVCIGYPHEILEYKYDPTFPTRGLVFDALYGNLLKVDYHGNLLVCTHGFRFLKGAEIWNYYPNKFIQRDDMKRFHILNTLFNLTETYLYACLVDFFTSSDRGIAFSFVHAKPTGCYCASLRSLTQPRVTLLLSRMKEVGKVFLATNSDYNYTDAIMTYLFDFNQGDKPLQRPWRSYFDLIVVDTRKPLFFAEGTVLRQVNTDTGKLWIGTYTGPLQHCAVYSGGSSDMVCDLLGVKGKDILYIGDHIFGDILKSKKRQGWRTFLVVPELAKELGTLAVSFLVLTVFVLSSHLDSGSNECPDISSIKRRIKKVTHEMDMCYGKMGSLFRCGSRQTLFANQLIRYADLYAASFLNFLYYPFSYLFRAPPTLMPHESTVEHVHVELSESGLLTGHRLNQLSFYGQQVSG
;
A
#
# COMPACT_ATOMS: atom_id res chain seq x y z
N ARG A 1 -0.49 2.53 30.07
CA ARG A 1 -1.76 3.32 30.19
C ARG A 1 -1.86 4.47 29.16
N ALA A 2 -1.23 4.38 27.98
CA ALA A 2 -1.10 5.51 27.05
C ALA A 2 -1.42 5.13 25.60
N TRP A 3 -2.69 4.84 25.28
CA TRP A 3 -3.13 4.70 23.89
C TRP A 3 -4.55 5.27 23.75
N ARG A 4 -4.68 6.59 23.88
CA ARG A 4 -5.88 7.33 23.41
C ARG A 4 -5.79 7.49 21.88
N VAL A 5 -6.93 7.76 21.24
CA VAL A 5 -7.18 7.75 19.79
C VAL A 5 -6.07 8.39 18.93
N GLY A 6 -5.42 9.47 19.37
CA GLY A 6 -4.29 10.10 18.65
C GLY A 6 -2.99 9.28 18.57
N ALA A 7 -2.83 8.24 19.40
CA ALA A 7 -1.65 7.37 19.38
C ALA A 7 -1.73 6.23 18.35
N ARG A 8 -2.88 6.04 17.69
CA ARG A 8 -3.06 4.96 16.70
C ARG A 8 -2.34 5.24 15.37
N GLU A 9 -2.23 6.50 14.97
CA GLU A 9 -1.55 6.91 13.74
C GLU A 9 -0.02 6.70 13.81
N LEU A 10 0.54 6.70 15.02
CA LEU A 10 1.97 6.51 15.29
C LEU A 10 2.38 5.03 15.40
N LYS A 11 1.42 4.11 15.29
CA LYS A 11 1.66 2.67 15.45
C LYS A 11 2.21 2.06 14.16
N ILE A 12 3.10 1.08 14.32
CA ILE A 12 3.44 0.13 13.26
C ILE A 12 2.57 -1.12 13.44
N PHE A 13 1.83 -1.49 12.40
CA PHE A 13 0.99 -2.66 12.36
C PHE A 13 1.77 -3.86 11.81
N VAL A 14 1.44 -5.05 12.30
CA VAL A 14 2.28 -6.26 12.11
C VAL A 14 1.43 -7.37 11.51
N ASN A 15 1.77 -7.81 10.29
CA ASN A 15 1.19 -8.99 9.66
C ASN A 15 2.05 -10.23 9.90
N ARG A 16 3.38 -10.07 9.96
CA ARG A 16 4.34 -11.14 10.24
C ARG A 16 5.40 -10.66 11.22
N SER A 17 5.74 -11.53 12.18
CA SER A 17 6.70 -11.18 13.23
C SER A 17 8.07 -10.81 12.65
N LEU A 18 8.65 -9.73 13.17
CA LEU A 18 9.93 -9.17 12.71
C LEU A 18 10.75 -8.75 13.93
N ALA A 19 11.91 -9.40 14.12
CA ALA A 19 12.92 -8.95 15.08
C ALA A 19 13.78 -7.88 14.41
N LEU A 20 13.67 -6.64 14.88
CA LEU A 20 14.34 -5.50 14.24
C LEU A 20 15.87 -5.58 14.41
N GLU A 21 16.34 -6.22 15.49
CA GLU A 21 17.75 -6.52 15.76
C GLU A 21 18.43 -7.35 14.66
N LYS A 22 17.66 -8.16 13.92
CA LYS A 22 18.20 -8.99 12.83
C LYS A 22 18.34 -8.22 11.52
N ILE A 23 17.79 -7.01 11.43
CA ILE A 23 17.89 -6.17 10.24
C ILE A 23 19.25 -5.47 10.26
N LYS A 24 20.03 -5.68 9.20
CA LYS A 24 21.36 -5.06 9.02
C LYS A 24 21.32 -3.93 8.00
N CYS A 25 20.24 -3.85 7.22
CA CYS A 25 20.14 -2.90 6.12
C CYS A 25 18.70 -2.38 5.95
N PHE A 26 18.57 -1.05 5.86
CA PHE A 26 17.31 -0.34 5.65
C PHE A 26 17.30 0.26 4.26
N GLY A 27 16.39 -0.20 3.41
CA GLY A 27 16.22 0.32 2.06
C GLY A 27 14.97 1.17 1.94
N PHE A 28 15.07 2.27 1.21
CA PHE A 28 13.96 3.21 1.01
C PHE A 28 13.63 3.37 -0.47
N ASP A 29 12.33 3.44 -0.77
CA ASP A 29 11.85 4.19 -1.92
C ASP A 29 11.79 5.69 -1.62
N MET A 30 11.72 6.52 -2.67
CA MET A 30 11.66 7.97 -2.53
C MET A 30 10.21 8.49 -2.53
N ASP A 31 9.55 8.43 -3.68
CA ASP A 31 8.24 9.05 -3.88
C ASP A 31 7.15 8.36 -3.06
N TYR A 32 6.27 9.13 -2.42
CA TYR A 32 5.24 8.66 -1.47
C TYR A 32 5.75 7.78 -0.31
N THR A 33 7.07 7.71 -0.13
CA THR A 33 7.73 6.99 0.96
C THR A 33 8.53 7.97 1.81
N LEU A 34 9.69 8.45 1.32
CA LEU A 34 10.44 9.54 1.93
C LEU A 34 9.83 10.90 1.58
N ALA A 35 9.46 11.09 0.32
CA ALA A 35 8.88 12.30 -0.24
C ALA A 35 7.35 12.17 -0.28
N MET A 36 6.68 12.64 0.77
CA MET A 36 5.22 12.65 0.82
C MET A 36 4.67 13.90 0.14
N TYR A 37 3.83 13.72 -0.89
CA TYR A 37 3.11 14.83 -1.52
C TYR A 37 1.86 15.22 -0.72
N LYS A 38 1.48 16.50 -0.77
CA LYS A 38 0.24 17.04 -0.17
C LYS A 38 -0.93 16.61 -1.04
N SER A 39 -1.94 16.03 -0.39
CA SER A 39 -3.23 15.71 -0.99
C SER A 39 -4.26 16.72 -0.49
N PRO A 40 -5.11 17.30 -1.35
CA PRO A 40 -5.27 17.00 -2.78
C PRO A 40 -4.38 17.84 -3.74
N ASP A 41 -3.56 18.77 -3.22
CA ASP A 41 -2.83 19.77 -4.01
C ASP A 41 -2.01 19.16 -5.17
N TYR A 42 -1.30 18.05 -4.92
CA TYR A 42 -0.50 17.38 -5.94
C TYR A 42 -1.39 16.73 -7.01
N GLU A 43 -2.42 16.00 -6.58
CA GLU A 43 -3.32 15.30 -7.47
C GLU A 43 -4.10 16.25 -8.38
N GLU A 44 -4.52 17.41 -7.85
CA GLU A 44 -5.24 18.45 -8.60
C GLU A 44 -4.34 19.11 -9.66
N MET A 45 -3.12 19.48 -9.29
CA MET A 45 -2.14 19.99 -10.25
C MET A 45 -1.81 18.95 -11.33
N ALA A 46 -1.58 17.69 -10.95
CA ALA A 46 -1.34 16.61 -11.91
C ALA A 46 -2.54 16.39 -12.85
N PHE A 47 -3.77 16.55 -12.33
CA PHE A 47 -5.00 16.44 -13.11
C PHE A 47 -5.06 17.50 -14.21
N GLN A 48 -4.79 18.76 -13.86
CA GLN A 48 -4.78 19.89 -14.80
C GLN A 48 -3.74 19.66 -15.92
N LEU A 49 -2.52 19.29 -15.57
CA LEU A 49 -1.46 19.01 -16.55
C LEU A 49 -1.82 17.86 -17.50
N LEU A 50 -2.50 16.82 -16.99
CA LEU A 50 -2.98 15.72 -17.82
C LEU A 50 -4.10 16.16 -18.76
N GLN A 51 -5.06 16.96 -18.30
CA GLN A 51 -6.12 17.50 -19.15
C GLN A 51 -5.55 18.38 -20.27
N GLU A 52 -4.62 19.29 -19.94
CA GLU A 52 -3.92 20.12 -20.93
C GLU A 52 -3.18 19.26 -21.95
N ARG A 53 -2.47 18.22 -21.50
CA ARG A 53 -1.78 17.30 -22.39
C ARG A 53 -2.74 16.55 -23.32
N LEU A 54 -3.87 16.08 -22.80
CA LEU A 54 -4.91 15.41 -23.60
C LEU A 54 -5.46 16.33 -24.68
N VAL A 55 -5.75 17.58 -24.33
CA VAL A 55 -6.19 18.60 -25.29
C VAL A 55 -5.11 18.83 -26.36
N CYS A 56 -3.84 18.95 -25.97
CA CYS A 56 -2.75 19.15 -26.93
C CYS A 56 -2.61 17.99 -27.94
N ILE A 57 -2.99 16.76 -27.57
CA ILE A 57 -2.95 15.61 -28.49
C ILE A 57 -4.27 15.41 -29.26
N GLY A 58 -5.25 16.30 -29.09
CA GLY A 58 -6.48 16.34 -29.89
C GLY A 58 -7.77 15.94 -29.17
N TYR A 59 -7.76 15.78 -27.83
CA TYR A 59 -9.02 15.61 -27.09
C TYR A 59 -9.85 16.91 -27.07
N PRO A 60 -11.20 16.82 -26.93
CA PRO A 60 -12.08 17.99 -26.92
C PRO A 60 -11.76 18.96 -25.76
N HIS A 61 -11.84 20.28 -26.01
CA HIS A 61 -11.53 21.31 -25.01
C HIS A 61 -12.46 21.29 -23.79
N GLU A 62 -13.67 20.78 -23.96
CA GLU A 62 -14.70 20.64 -22.93
C GLU A 62 -14.20 19.80 -21.74
N ILE A 63 -13.20 18.92 -21.93
CA ILE A 63 -12.64 18.14 -20.82
C ILE A 63 -11.93 19.03 -19.78
N LEU A 64 -11.53 20.26 -20.13
CA LEU A 64 -10.89 21.22 -19.21
C LEU A 64 -11.87 21.77 -18.16
N GLU A 65 -13.18 21.61 -18.36
CA GLU A 65 -14.19 22.06 -17.41
C GLU A 65 -14.28 21.17 -16.17
N TYR A 66 -13.83 19.91 -16.27
CA TYR A 66 -13.78 19.01 -15.13
C TYR A 66 -12.78 19.52 -14.09
N LYS A 67 -13.19 19.51 -12.82
CA LYS A 67 -12.34 19.79 -11.66
C LYS A 67 -12.06 18.51 -10.89
N TYR A 68 -10.84 18.38 -10.39
CA TYR A 68 -10.44 17.22 -9.60
C TYR A 68 -11.29 17.12 -8.32
N ASP A 69 -11.94 15.97 -8.10
CA ASP A 69 -12.71 15.70 -6.88
C ASP A 69 -12.02 14.59 -6.07
N PRO A 70 -11.31 14.92 -4.98
CA PRO A 70 -10.59 13.94 -4.16
C PRO A 70 -11.53 12.99 -3.39
N THR A 71 -12.85 13.24 -3.39
CA THR A 71 -13.82 12.34 -2.73
C THR A 71 -14.20 11.15 -3.60
N PHE A 72 -13.91 11.19 -4.90
CA PHE A 72 -14.24 10.10 -5.82
C PHE A 72 -13.22 8.95 -5.81
N PRO A 73 -11.93 9.15 -6.15
CA PRO A 73 -11.01 8.04 -6.35
C PRO A 73 -10.59 7.41 -5.03
N THR A 74 -10.50 6.08 -5.04
CA THR A 74 -9.84 5.29 -3.99
C THR A 74 -8.71 4.51 -4.66
N ARG A 75 -7.56 4.37 -4.00
CA ARG A 75 -6.45 3.59 -4.54
C ARG A 75 -6.78 2.10 -4.64
N GLY A 76 -6.18 1.40 -5.60
CA GLY A 76 -6.35 -0.05 -5.79
C GLY A 76 -7.58 -0.44 -6.61
N LEU A 77 -8.21 0.52 -7.30
CA LEU A 77 -9.27 0.24 -8.27
C LEU A 77 -8.69 -0.42 -9.53
N VAL A 78 -9.55 -1.10 -10.27
CA VAL A 78 -9.22 -1.76 -11.54
C VAL A 78 -9.99 -1.08 -12.66
N PHE A 79 -9.30 -0.56 -13.65
CA PHE A 79 -9.91 -0.04 -14.88
C PHE A 79 -10.06 -1.17 -15.89
N ASP A 80 -11.27 -1.38 -16.40
CA ASP A 80 -11.58 -2.30 -17.49
C ASP A 80 -11.50 -1.55 -18.82
N ALA A 81 -10.41 -1.75 -19.56
CA ALA A 81 -10.16 -1.11 -20.85
C ALA A 81 -11.20 -1.46 -21.92
N LEU A 82 -11.89 -2.60 -21.79
CA LEU A 82 -12.89 -3.04 -22.76
C LEU A 82 -14.20 -2.26 -22.64
N TYR A 83 -14.63 -2.01 -21.41
CA TYR A 83 -15.95 -1.41 -21.13
C TYR A 83 -15.88 0.00 -20.54
N GLY A 84 -14.69 0.51 -20.22
CA GLY A 84 -14.53 1.82 -19.58
C GLY A 84 -15.06 1.88 -18.15
N ASN A 85 -15.12 0.73 -17.46
CA ASN A 85 -15.63 0.66 -16.10
C ASN A 85 -14.51 0.74 -15.06
N LEU A 86 -14.76 1.44 -13.95
CA LEU A 86 -13.92 1.34 -12.76
C LEU A 86 -14.51 0.32 -11.80
N LEU A 87 -13.68 -0.62 -11.39
CA LEU A 87 -14.06 -1.78 -10.61
C LEU A 87 -13.32 -1.78 -9.27
N LYS A 88 -14.06 -1.92 -8.18
CA LYS A 88 -13.52 -2.31 -6.88
C LYS A 88 -13.74 -3.79 -6.72
N VAL A 89 -12.66 -4.54 -6.46
CA VAL A 89 -12.71 -6.00 -6.41
C VAL A 89 -12.11 -6.55 -5.13
N ASP A 90 -12.53 -7.76 -4.75
CA ASP A 90 -11.91 -8.52 -3.66
C ASP A 90 -10.66 -9.30 -4.14
N TYR A 91 -10.07 -10.07 -3.23
CA TYR A 91 -8.89 -10.87 -3.52
C TYR A 91 -9.11 -12.00 -4.52
N HIS A 92 -10.34 -12.46 -4.72
CA HIS A 92 -10.64 -13.49 -5.70
C HIS A 92 -10.91 -12.89 -7.08
N GLY A 93 -11.25 -11.60 -7.16
CA GLY A 93 -11.64 -10.93 -8.40
C GLY A 93 -13.15 -10.70 -8.48
N ASN A 94 -13.89 -10.94 -7.40
CA ASN A 94 -15.33 -10.66 -7.38
C ASN A 94 -15.55 -9.15 -7.24
N LEU A 95 -16.57 -8.65 -7.92
CA LEU A 95 -16.94 -7.24 -7.89
C LEU A 95 -17.54 -6.86 -6.53
N LEU A 96 -17.07 -5.73 -5.99
CA LEU A 96 -17.59 -5.03 -4.82
C LEU A 96 -18.37 -3.78 -5.26
N VAL A 97 -17.75 -2.98 -6.12
CA VAL A 97 -18.31 -1.74 -6.68
C VAL A 97 -17.95 -1.67 -8.18
N CYS A 98 -18.86 -1.14 -8.99
CA CYS A 98 -18.64 -0.91 -10.41
C CYS A 98 -19.22 0.45 -10.80
N THR A 99 -18.44 1.28 -11.48
CA THR A 99 -18.91 2.55 -12.03
C THR A 99 -18.62 2.63 -13.53
N HIS A 100 -19.51 3.30 -14.25
CA HIS A 100 -19.33 3.70 -15.64
C HIS A 100 -19.38 5.23 -15.68
N GLY A 101 -18.23 5.87 -15.87
CA GLY A 101 -18.07 7.29 -15.53
C GLY A 101 -18.39 7.51 -14.05
N PHE A 102 -19.25 8.47 -13.74
CA PHE A 102 -19.73 8.74 -12.38
C PHE A 102 -20.97 7.94 -11.98
N ARG A 103 -21.52 7.12 -12.89
CA ARG A 103 -22.73 6.32 -12.63
C ARG A 103 -22.37 5.00 -11.95
N PHE A 104 -22.84 4.81 -10.73
CA PHE A 104 -22.71 3.54 -10.00
C PHE A 104 -23.68 2.50 -10.56
N LEU A 105 -23.16 1.41 -11.09
CA LEU A 105 -23.97 0.35 -11.68
C LEU A 105 -24.59 -0.53 -10.59
N LYS A 106 -25.88 -0.83 -10.72
CA LYS A 106 -26.57 -1.74 -9.79
C LYS A 106 -26.31 -3.19 -10.16
N GLY A 107 -26.59 -4.06 -9.21
CA GLY A 107 -26.31 -5.49 -9.34
C GLY A 107 -26.91 -6.17 -10.58
N ALA A 108 -28.05 -5.69 -11.11
CA ALA A 108 -28.66 -6.20 -12.34
C ALA A 108 -27.87 -5.79 -13.60
N GLU A 109 -27.47 -4.52 -13.67
CA GLU A 109 -26.71 -3.96 -14.80
C GLU A 109 -25.30 -4.54 -14.87
N ILE A 110 -24.69 -4.79 -13.69
CA ILE A 110 -23.38 -5.44 -13.60
C ILE A 110 -23.40 -6.81 -14.28
N TRP A 111 -24.50 -7.58 -14.23
CA TRP A 111 -24.56 -8.89 -14.88
C TRP A 111 -24.43 -8.81 -16.41
N ASN A 112 -24.84 -7.70 -17.02
CA ASN A 112 -24.73 -7.52 -18.47
C ASN A 112 -23.27 -7.38 -18.91
N TYR A 113 -22.43 -6.74 -18.10
CA TYR A 113 -20.99 -6.59 -18.36
C TYR A 113 -20.17 -7.76 -17.81
N TYR A 114 -20.57 -8.28 -16.65
CA TYR A 114 -19.84 -9.30 -15.88
C TYR A 114 -20.81 -10.41 -15.44
N PRO A 115 -21.11 -11.39 -16.31
CA PRO A 115 -22.09 -12.45 -16.05
C PRO A 115 -21.83 -13.36 -14.85
N ASN A 116 -20.67 -13.25 -14.18
CA ASN A 116 -20.36 -13.96 -12.94
C ASN A 116 -19.99 -13.02 -11.79
N LYS A 117 -20.17 -11.69 -11.98
CA LYS A 117 -19.66 -10.65 -11.06
C LYS A 117 -18.21 -10.88 -10.65
N PHE A 118 -17.41 -11.32 -11.62
CA PHE A 118 -16.04 -11.74 -11.46
C PHE A 118 -15.20 -11.27 -12.64
N ILE A 119 -13.94 -10.91 -12.37
CA ILE A 119 -12.94 -10.61 -13.38
C ILE A 119 -11.69 -11.49 -13.22
N GLN A 120 -11.09 -11.85 -14.35
CA GLN A 120 -9.78 -12.50 -14.40
C GLN A 120 -8.67 -11.44 -14.37
N ARG A 121 -8.23 -11.09 -13.17
CA ARG A 121 -7.24 -10.01 -12.94
C ARG A 121 -5.87 -10.26 -13.60
N ASP A 122 -5.56 -11.50 -13.94
CA ASP A 122 -4.29 -11.84 -14.59
C ASP A 122 -4.27 -11.40 -16.07
N ASP A 123 -5.42 -11.04 -16.66
CA ASP A 123 -5.51 -10.39 -17.97
C ASP A 123 -5.12 -8.91 -17.87
N MET A 124 -3.82 -8.68 -17.73
CA MET A 124 -3.21 -7.35 -17.61
C MET A 124 -3.34 -6.48 -18.88
N LYS A 125 -3.78 -7.06 -20.01
CA LYS A 125 -4.05 -6.30 -21.25
C LYS A 125 -5.38 -5.57 -21.18
N ARG A 126 -6.34 -6.14 -20.43
CA ARG A 126 -7.68 -5.60 -20.26
C ARG A 126 -7.83 -4.86 -18.93
N PHE A 127 -7.35 -5.46 -17.85
CA PHE A 127 -7.58 -4.98 -16.49
C PHE A 127 -6.33 -4.29 -15.95
N HIS A 128 -6.42 -2.98 -15.72
CA HIS A 128 -5.32 -2.17 -15.22
C HIS A 128 -5.56 -1.83 -13.75
N ILE A 129 -4.69 -2.31 -12.86
CA ILE A 129 -4.80 -2.07 -11.42
C ILE A 129 -4.07 -0.78 -11.04
N LEU A 130 -4.81 0.18 -10.49
CA LEU A 130 -4.37 1.54 -10.16
C LEU A 130 -3.87 1.59 -8.70
N ASN A 131 -2.68 1.03 -8.46
CA ASN A 131 -2.18 0.71 -7.11
C ASN A 131 -1.34 1.80 -6.41
N THR A 132 -0.90 2.84 -7.14
CA THR A 132 -0.05 3.91 -6.59
C THR A 132 -0.89 5.15 -6.33
N LEU A 133 -0.41 6.03 -5.43
CA LEU A 133 -1.07 7.32 -5.19
C LEU A 133 -1.02 8.23 -6.44
N PHE A 134 -0.01 8.07 -7.30
CA PHE A 134 0.02 8.72 -8.62
C PHE A 134 -1.18 8.36 -9.50
N ASN A 135 -1.74 7.15 -9.35
CA ASN A 135 -2.89 6.73 -10.16
C ASN A 135 -4.21 7.34 -9.68
N LEU A 136 -4.29 8.07 -8.57
CA LEU A 136 -5.54 8.70 -8.12
C LEU A 136 -6.05 9.71 -9.16
N THR A 137 -5.12 10.49 -9.71
CA THR A 137 -5.40 11.44 -10.79
C THR A 137 -5.91 10.74 -12.04
N GLU A 138 -5.21 9.70 -12.52
CA GLU A 138 -5.62 8.90 -13.68
C GLU A 138 -6.99 8.23 -13.45
N THR A 139 -7.24 7.73 -12.24
CA THR A 139 -8.50 7.09 -11.84
C THR A 139 -9.68 8.06 -12.05
N TYR A 140 -9.55 9.29 -11.55
CA TYR A 140 -10.59 10.29 -11.70
C TYR A 140 -10.75 10.74 -13.16
N LEU A 141 -9.63 10.90 -13.88
CA LEU A 141 -9.62 11.26 -15.30
C LEU A 141 -10.34 10.22 -16.16
N TYR A 142 -10.14 8.92 -15.92
CA TYR A 142 -10.89 7.89 -16.63
C TYR A 142 -12.40 8.00 -16.39
N ALA A 143 -12.82 8.31 -15.17
CA ALA A 143 -14.24 8.54 -14.89
C ALA A 143 -14.78 9.76 -15.64
N CYS A 144 -14.05 10.88 -15.67
CA CYS A 144 -14.41 12.08 -16.44
C CYS A 144 -14.55 11.78 -17.93
N LEU A 145 -13.57 11.08 -18.52
CA LEU A 145 -13.58 10.78 -19.95
C LEU A 145 -14.73 9.85 -20.32
N VAL A 146 -14.97 8.79 -19.54
CA VAL A 146 -16.11 7.88 -19.77
C VAL A 146 -17.42 8.65 -19.67
N ASP A 147 -17.58 9.48 -18.65
CA ASP A 147 -18.78 10.31 -18.44
C ASP A 147 -19.03 11.28 -19.61
N PHE A 148 -17.98 11.96 -20.06
CA PHE A 148 -18.02 12.90 -21.17
C PHE A 148 -18.44 12.23 -22.49
N PHE A 149 -17.78 11.13 -22.86
CA PHE A 149 -18.05 10.42 -24.12
C PHE A 149 -19.31 9.53 -24.05
N THR A 150 -19.84 9.23 -22.87
CA THR A 150 -21.16 8.58 -22.76
C THR A 150 -22.27 9.60 -23.00
N SER A 151 -22.04 10.86 -22.61
CA SER A 151 -23.02 11.95 -22.74
C SER A 151 -22.98 12.63 -24.11
N SER A 152 -21.80 12.63 -24.75
CA SER A 152 -21.60 13.09 -26.11
C SER A 152 -21.77 11.88 -27.04
N ASP A 153 -22.58 11.94 -28.09
CA ASP A 153 -22.80 10.82 -29.05
C ASP A 153 -21.55 10.47 -29.91
N ARG A 154 -20.35 10.80 -29.40
CA ARG A 154 -19.02 10.60 -29.98
C ARG A 154 -18.43 9.30 -29.41
N GLY A 155 -18.05 8.37 -30.28
CA GLY A 155 -17.46 7.10 -29.86
C GLY A 155 -16.24 7.25 -28.96
N ILE A 156 -16.09 6.34 -27.99
CA ILE A 156 -15.02 6.39 -27.00
C ILE A 156 -13.71 5.88 -27.63
N ALA A 157 -12.72 6.76 -27.78
CA ALA A 157 -11.34 6.38 -28.08
C ALA A 157 -10.48 6.56 -26.81
N PHE A 158 -10.17 5.46 -26.13
CA PHE A 158 -9.17 5.49 -25.06
C PHE A 158 -7.77 5.43 -25.64
N SER A 159 -7.03 6.53 -25.54
CA SER A 159 -5.56 6.47 -25.54
C SER A 159 -5.12 6.42 -24.08
N PHE A 160 -4.40 5.36 -23.69
CA PHE A 160 -3.79 5.29 -22.37
C PHE A 160 -2.67 6.33 -22.32
N VAL A 161 -2.98 7.50 -21.78
CA VAL A 161 -1.98 8.53 -21.52
C VAL A 161 -1.42 8.30 -20.13
N HIS A 162 -0.37 7.50 -20.05
CA HIS A 162 0.53 7.52 -18.90
C HIS A 162 1.45 8.73 -19.03
N ALA A 163 0.96 9.92 -18.66
CA ALA A 163 1.86 11.02 -18.41
C ALA A 163 2.22 11.00 -16.93
N LYS A 164 3.46 10.61 -16.62
CA LYS A 164 4.08 11.20 -15.44
C LYS A 164 4.22 12.67 -15.77
N PRO A 165 3.59 13.59 -15.04
CA PRO A 165 3.88 14.99 -15.26
C PRO A 165 5.40 15.13 -15.09
N THR A 166 6.06 15.75 -16.06
CA THR A 166 7.50 16.01 -16.05
C THR A 166 7.72 17.43 -15.53
N GLY A 167 8.10 17.56 -14.26
CA GLY A 167 8.30 18.84 -13.58
C GLY A 167 8.85 18.66 -12.17
N CYS A 168 9.47 19.70 -11.60
CA CYS A 168 9.99 19.68 -10.23
C CYS A 168 8.87 20.08 -9.25
N TYR A 169 8.49 19.19 -8.33
CA TYR A 169 7.26 19.28 -7.53
C TYR A 169 7.45 19.76 -6.09
N CYS A 170 8.52 20.51 -5.81
CA CYS A 170 8.89 20.88 -4.45
C CYS A 170 7.77 21.62 -3.68
N ALA A 171 6.94 22.42 -4.37
CA ALA A 171 5.83 23.17 -3.76
C ALA A 171 4.70 22.27 -3.23
N SER A 172 4.47 21.13 -3.87
CA SER A 172 3.42 20.17 -3.51
C SER A 172 3.90 19.12 -2.51
N LEU A 173 5.16 19.18 -2.06
CA LEU A 173 5.64 18.29 -1.00
C LEU A 173 5.00 18.68 0.33
N ARG A 174 4.53 17.67 1.07
CA ARG A 174 4.11 17.83 2.45
C ARG A 174 5.35 18.21 3.23
N SER A 175 5.22 19.25 4.06
CA SER A 175 6.21 19.53 5.09
C SER A 175 6.15 18.38 6.09
N LEU A 176 6.76 17.25 5.73
CA LEU A 176 7.21 16.27 6.72
C LEU A 176 8.09 17.07 7.67
N THR A 177 7.99 16.81 8.96
CA THR A 177 8.83 17.48 9.95
C THR A 177 10.28 17.02 9.70
N GLN A 178 10.98 17.75 8.82
CA GLN A 178 12.30 17.49 8.24
C GLN A 178 13.37 17.05 9.27
N PRO A 179 13.36 17.53 10.53
CA PRO A 179 14.28 17.03 11.57
C PRO A 179 14.09 15.55 11.93
N ARG A 180 12.88 15.00 11.77
CA ARG A 180 12.58 13.61 12.16
C ARG A 180 13.12 12.61 11.15
N VAL A 181 13.11 12.96 9.86
CA VAL A 181 13.66 12.12 8.79
C VAL A 181 15.16 11.96 9.00
N THR A 182 15.87 13.07 9.16
CA THR A 182 17.32 13.07 9.40
C THR A 182 17.70 12.35 10.69
N LEU A 183 16.92 12.52 11.76
CA LEU A 183 17.13 11.80 13.02
C LEU A 183 16.96 10.29 12.84
N LEU A 184 15.90 9.83 12.17
CA LEU A 184 15.64 8.41 11.96
C LEU A 184 16.74 7.76 11.13
N LEU A 185 17.11 8.37 10.00
CA LEU A 185 18.16 7.86 9.13
C LEU A 185 19.52 7.80 9.83
N SER A 186 19.83 8.81 10.66
CA SER A 186 21.07 8.79 11.46
C SER A 186 21.10 7.62 12.44
N ARG A 187 19.99 7.37 13.17
CA ARG A 187 19.90 6.25 14.09
C ARG A 187 19.91 4.89 13.37
N MET A 188 19.34 4.81 12.16
CA MET A 188 19.45 3.60 11.34
C MET A 188 20.89 3.32 10.90
N LYS A 189 21.66 4.36 10.56
CA LYS A 189 23.10 4.23 10.24
C LYS A 189 23.95 3.80 11.43
N GLU A 190 23.55 4.10 12.66
CA GLU A 190 24.26 3.66 13.87
C GLU A 190 24.19 2.14 14.06
N VAL A 191 23.11 1.50 13.60
CA VAL A 191 22.87 0.05 13.81
C VAL A 191 23.01 -0.79 12.54
N GLY A 192 23.05 -0.17 11.36
CA GLY A 192 23.12 -0.88 10.09
C GLY A 192 23.40 0.03 8.90
N LYS A 193 23.27 -0.51 7.69
CA LYS A 193 23.45 0.24 6.44
C LYS A 193 22.13 0.82 5.97
N VAL A 194 22.17 1.95 5.28
CA VAL A 194 20.97 2.61 4.71
C VAL A 194 21.16 2.80 3.21
N PHE A 195 20.17 2.46 2.39
CA PHE A 195 20.22 2.70 0.95
C PHE A 195 18.94 3.30 0.38
N LEU A 196 19.09 4.03 -0.72
CA LEU A 196 17.99 4.54 -1.53
C LEU A 196 17.93 3.73 -2.83
N ALA A 197 16.74 3.25 -3.19
CA ALA A 197 16.47 2.59 -4.47
C ALA A 197 15.16 3.12 -5.05
N THR A 198 15.26 4.10 -5.95
CA THR A 198 14.13 4.84 -6.52
C THR A 198 13.98 4.63 -8.03
N ASN A 199 12.75 4.71 -8.52
CA ASN A 199 12.47 4.67 -9.96
C ASN A 199 12.75 6.00 -10.67
N SER A 200 12.90 7.07 -9.90
CA SER A 200 13.10 8.42 -10.42
C SER A 200 14.54 8.63 -10.86
N ASP A 201 14.75 9.58 -11.78
CA ASP A 201 16.08 9.95 -12.26
C ASP A 201 16.85 10.77 -11.22
N TYR A 202 18.15 10.92 -11.43
CA TYR A 202 19.02 11.62 -10.49
C TYR A 202 18.67 13.10 -10.30
N ASN A 203 18.37 13.84 -11.38
CA ASN A 203 18.14 15.29 -11.27
C ASN A 203 16.91 15.58 -10.43
N TYR A 204 15.85 14.80 -10.65
CA TYR A 204 14.64 14.88 -9.86
C TYR A 204 14.89 14.43 -8.42
N THR A 205 15.57 13.29 -8.22
CA THR A 205 15.90 12.79 -6.88
C THR A 205 16.74 13.80 -6.10
N ASP A 206 17.75 14.41 -6.72
CA ASP A 206 18.62 15.39 -6.06
C ASP A 206 17.84 16.66 -5.67
N ALA A 207 16.96 17.16 -6.54
CA ALA A 207 16.10 18.30 -6.23
C ALA A 207 15.17 18.03 -5.04
N ILE A 208 14.46 16.89 -5.05
CA ILE A 208 13.51 16.52 -4.01
C ILE A 208 14.23 16.21 -2.69
N MET A 209 15.31 15.43 -2.73
CA MET A 209 16.07 15.08 -1.53
C MET A 209 16.81 16.27 -0.95
N THR A 210 17.32 17.20 -1.77
CA THR A 210 17.87 18.46 -1.28
C THR A 210 16.80 19.25 -0.55
N TYR A 211 15.60 19.43 -1.14
CA TYR A 211 14.49 20.12 -0.47
C TYR A 211 14.06 19.43 0.84
N LEU A 212 14.03 18.10 0.89
CA LEU A 212 13.66 17.35 2.10
C LEU A 212 14.66 17.49 3.24
N PHE A 213 15.93 17.80 2.93
CA PHE A 213 17.02 17.89 3.90
C PHE A 213 17.53 19.33 4.10
N ASP A 214 17.05 20.28 3.31
CA ASP A 214 17.35 21.70 3.44
C ASP A 214 16.45 22.34 4.50
N PHE A 215 16.99 22.46 5.72
CA PHE A 215 16.36 23.22 6.79
C PHE A 215 17.38 24.04 7.57
N ASN A 216 17.01 25.28 7.89
CA ASN A 216 17.78 26.20 8.72
C ASN A 216 17.56 25.87 10.20
N GLN A 217 18.48 25.16 10.86
CA GLN A 217 18.49 25.06 12.33
C GLN A 217 19.28 26.20 12.97
N GLY A 218 18.82 27.44 12.84
CA GLY A 218 19.49 28.59 13.47
C GLY A 218 21.02 28.61 13.27
N ASP A 219 21.76 29.20 14.22
CA ASP A 219 23.20 29.46 14.16
C ASP A 219 24.12 28.20 14.24
N LYS A 220 23.64 26.99 13.96
CA LYS A 220 24.50 25.79 13.90
C LYS A 220 24.60 25.24 12.47
N PRO A 221 25.78 25.35 11.82
CA PRO A 221 26.01 24.88 10.46
C PRO A 221 26.30 23.37 10.45
N LEU A 222 25.29 22.55 10.73
CA LEU A 222 25.36 21.09 10.54
C LEU A 222 24.40 20.66 9.41
N GLN A 223 24.42 21.39 8.28
CA GLN A 223 23.84 20.87 7.05
C GLN A 223 24.84 19.92 6.39
N ARG A 224 24.63 18.61 6.58
CA ARG A 224 25.33 17.59 5.78
C ARG A 224 24.48 17.24 4.54
N PRO A 225 25.08 16.99 3.38
CA PRO A 225 24.33 16.67 2.16
C PRO A 225 23.48 15.41 2.37
N TRP A 226 22.29 15.37 1.78
CA TRP A 226 21.36 14.23 1.91
C TRP A 226 22.03 12.90 1.54
N ARG A 227 22.94 12.91 0.57
CA ARG A 227 23.72 11.74 0.13
C ARG A 227 24.50 11.06 1.26
N SER A 228 24.96 11.81 2.26
CA SER A 228 25.72 11.26 3.40
C SER A 228 24.89 10.36 4.33
N TYR A 229 23.56 10.45 4.26
CA TYR A 229 22.63 9.60 5.01
C TYR A 229 22.46 8.21 4.39
N PHE A 230 23.06 7.95 3.22
CA PHE A 230 22.93 6.70 2.51
C PHE A 230 24.31 6.09 2.23
N ASP A 231 24.46 4.80 2.49
CA ASP A 231 25.66 4.04 2.15
C ASP A 231 25.65 3.59 0.68
N LEU A 232 24.46 3.52 0.07
CA LEU A 232 24.27 3.26 -1.36
C LEU A 232 23.06 4.03 -1.89
N ILE A 233 23.21 4.64 -3.07
CA ILE A 233 22.14 5.38 -3.75
C ILE A 233 21.99 4.82 -5.16
N VAL A 234 20.80 4.32 -5.48
CA VAL A 234 20.45 3.78 -6.80
C VAL A 234 19.20 4.48 -7.33
N VAL A 235 19.35 5.18 -8.44
CA VAL A 235 18.27 5.84 -9.21
C VAL A 235 17.90 4.99 -10.43
N ASP A 236 16.84 5.37 -11.16
CA ASP A 236 16.40 4.68 -12.38
C ASP A 236 16.23 3.15 -12.23
N THR A 237 15.83 2.67 -11.06
CA THR A 237 15.81 1.22 -10.76
C THR A 237 14.84 0.42 -11.64
N ARG A 238 13.80 1.07 -12.21
CA ARG A 238 12.74 0.44 -13.02
C ARG A 238 12.03 -0.73 -12.32
N LYS A 239 11.79 -0.61 -11.01
CA LYS A 239 10.95 -1.53 -10.23
C LYS A 239 9.60 -1.72 -10.95
N PRO A 240 9.11 -2.97 -11.12
CA PRO A 240 9.57 -4.20 -10.47
C PRO A 240 10.72 -4.95 -11.16
N LEU A 241 11.19 -4.51 -12.34
CA LEU A 241 12.24 -5.20 -13.09
C LEU A 241 13.53 -5.32 -12.28
N PHE A 242 13.81 -4.32 -11.44
CA PHE A 242 14.89 -4.28 -10.47
C PHE A 242 15.02 -5.53 -9.59
N PHE A 243 13.90 -6.09 -9.13
CA PHE A 243 13.86 -7.28 -8.26
C PHE A 243 13.95 -8.60 -9.03
N ALA A 244 14.09 -8.52 -10.35
CA ALA A 244 14.20 -9.63 -11.29
C ALA A 244 15.58 -9.58 -11.95
N GLU A 245 15.63 -9.52 -13.28
CA GLU A 245 16.87 -9.40 -14.06
C GLU A 245 17.55 -8.03 -13.92
N GLY A 246 16.78 -6.99 -13.53
CA GLY A 246 17.29 -5.63 -13.41
C GLY A 246 17.70 -5.03 -14.75
N THR A 247 18.57 -4.02 -14.69
CA THR A 247 19.19 -3.40 -15.86
C THR A 247 20.70 -3.27 -15.66
N VAL A 248 21.41 -2.81 -16.69
CA VAL A 248 22.85 -2.54 -16.59
C VAL A 248 23.10 -1.47 -15.50
N LEU A 249 23.99 -1.77 -14.56
CA LEU A 249 24.42 -0.80 -13.55
C LEU A 249 25.35 0.24 -14.16
N ARG A 250 25.02 1.51 -13.96
CA ARG A 250 25.83 2.66 -14.40
C ARG A 250 26.12 3.58 -13.22
N GLN A 251 27.14 4.41 -13.35
CA GLN A 251 27.44 5.46 -12.38
C GLN A 251 26.92 6.80 -12.91
N VAL A 252 26.36 7.63 -12.02
CA VAL A 252 25.90 8.98 -12.35
C VAL A 252 27.04 9.96 -12.12
N ASN A 253 27.27 10.87 -13.07
CA ASN A 253 28.05 12.07 -12.85
C ASN A 253 27.17 13.07 -12.08
N THR A 254 27.47 13.27 -10.79
CA THR A 254 26.62 14.07 -9.91
C THR A 254 26.63 15.57 -10.21
N ASP A 255 27.62 16.06 -10.95
CA ASP A 255 27.75 17.48 -11.29
C ASP A 255 26.89 17.84 -12.52
N THR A 256 26.73 16.89 -13.45
CA THR A 256 25.97 17.08 -14.70
C THR A 256 24.62 16.36 -14.70
N GLY A 257 24.42 15.43 -13.78
CA GLY A 257 23.27 14.52 -13.73
C GLY A 257 23.20 13.47 -14.84
N LYS A 258 24.24 13.39 -15.68
CA LYS A 258 24.31 12.42 -16.80
C LYS A 258 24.96 11.12 -16.35
N LEU A 259 24.66 10.04 -17.05
CA LEU A 259 25.28 8.74 -16.82
C LEU A 259 26.67 8.70 -17.46
N TRP A 260 27.65 8.15 -16.73
CA TRP A 260 28.93 7.79 -17.31
C TRP A 260 28.75 6.72 -18.38
N ILE A 261 29.58 6.77 -19.42
CA ILE A 261 29.55 5.79 -20.51
C ILE A 261 30.15 4.47 -20.00
N GLY A 262 29.43 3.37 -20.21
CA GLY A 262 29.86 2.02 -19.86
C GLY A 262 29.14 1.44 -18.64
N THR A 263 29.37 0.15 -18.42
CA THR A 263 28.88 -0.58 -17.25
C THR A 263 29.81 -0.34 -16.07
N TYR A 264 29.27 -0.05 -14.89
CA TYR A 264 30.07 0.09 -13.69
C TYR A 264 30.46 -1.29 -13.13
N THR A 265 31.76 -1.54 -12.98
CA THR A 265 32.32 -2.79 -12.43
C THR A 265 33.23 -2.56 -11.21
N GLY A 266 33.24 -1.33 -10.67
CA GLY A 266 34.09 -0.95 -9.54
C GLY A 266 33.52 -1.34 -8.17
N PRO A 267 34.31 -1.18 -7.09
CA PRO A 267 33.83 -1.36 -5.73
C PRO A 267 32.91 -0.20 -5.30
N LEU A 268 32.09 -0.40 -4.26
CA LEU A 268 31.24 0.65 -3.70
C LEU A 268 32.06 1.90 -3.31
N GLN A 269 31.67 3.06 -3.84
CA GLN A 269 32.31 4.35 -3.55
C GLN A 269 31.43 5.19 -2.62
N HIS A 270 32.05 5.87 -1.65
CA HIS A 270 31.33 6.74 -0.73
C HIS A 270 30.65 7.90 -1.45
N CYS A 271 29.37 8.15 -1.15
CA CYS A 271 28.53 9.18 -1.77
C CYS A 271 28.36 9.07 -3.30
N ALA A 272 28.79 7.96 -3.91
CA ALA A 272 28.54 7.71 -5.32
C ALA A 272 27.06 7.38 -5.56
N VAL A 273 26.58 7.73 -6.74
CA VAL A 273 25.22 7.48 -7.18
C VAL A 273 25.25 6.54 -8.37
N TYR A 274 24.42 5.51 -8.31
CA TYR A 274 24.28 4.50 -9.35
C TYR A 274 22.92 4.61 -10.02
N SER A 275 22.82 4.14 -11.26
CA SER A 275 21.58 4.13 -12.05
C SER A 275 21.33 2.73 -12.58
N GLY A 276 20.08 2.27 -12.49
CA GLY A 276 19.66 0.94 -12.95
C GLY A 276 20.05 -0.18 -11.99
N GLY A 277 20.73 -1.20 -12.50
CA GLY A 277 21.16 -2.36 -11.72
C GLY A 277 20.03 -3.32 -11.34
N SER A 278 20.32 -4.20 -10.38
CA SER A 278 19.37 -5.17 -9.82
C SER A 278 19.45 -5.22 -8.29
N SER A 279 18.45 -5.85 -7.66
CA SER A 279 18.47 -6.11 -6.22
C SER A 279 19.65 -6.98 -5.78
N ASP A 280 20.14 -7.86 -6.65
CA ASP A 280 21.29 -8.74 -6.36
C ASP A 280 22.57 -7.91 -6.27
N MET A 281 22.76 -6.96 -7.19
CA MET A 281 23.88 -6.02 -7.14
C MET A 281 23.87 -5.16 -5.86
N VAL A 282 22.68 -4.76 -5.39
CA VAL A 282 22.56 -4.07 -4.09
C VAL A 282 23.00 -4.97 -2.93
N CYS A 283 22.59 -6.24 -2.94
CA CYS A 283 23.00 -7.21 -1.93
C CYS A 283 24.52 -7.41 -1.93
N ASP A 284 25.13 -7.51 -3.12
CA ASP A 284 26.56 -7.70 -3.30
C ASP A 284 27.37 -6.49 -2.84
N LEU A 285 26.99 -5.27 -3.29
CA LEU A 285 27.67 -4.03 -2.92
C LEU A 285 27.59 -3.75 -1.42
N LEU A 286 26.47 -4.09 -0.78
CA LEU A 286 26.28 -3.89 0.66
C LEU A 286 26.70 -5.10 1.50
N GLY A 287 27.03 -6.24 0.90
CA GLY A 287 27.42 -7.47 1.61
C GLY A 287 26.32 -8.00 2.54
N VAL A 288 25.06 -7.95 2.11
CA VAL A 288 23.89 -8.34 2.92
C VAL A 288 23.04 -9.37 2.18
N LYS A 289 22.28 -10.18 2.92
CA LYS A 289 21.35 -11.17 2.36
C LYS A 289 19.91 -10.69 2.50
N GLY A 290 18.99 -11.24 1.71
CA GLY A 290 17.60 -10.75 1.65
C GLY A 290 16.90 -10.59 3.00
N LYS A 291 17.00 -11.56 3.92
CA LYS A 291 16.36 -11.47 5.25
C LYS A 291 16.98 -10.42 6.19
N ASP A 292 18.19 -9.95 5.89
CA ASP A 292 18.88 -8.89 6.62
C ASP A 292 18.41 -7.50 6.16
N ILE A 293 17.66 -7.42 5.06
CA ILE A 293 17.16 -6.17 4.46
C ILE A 293 15.70 -5.94 4.85
N LEU A 294 15.41 -4.75 5.37
CA LEU A 294 14.06 -4.19 5.47
C LEU A 294 13.86 -3.12 4.41
N TYR A 295 13.06 -3.42 3.39
CA TYR A 295 12.71 -2.47 2.34
C TYR A 295 11.39 -1.77 2.64
N ILE A 296 11.42 -0.44 2.58
CA ILE A 296 10.36 0.48 2.95
C ILE A 296 9.91 1.18 1.66
N GLY A 297 8.64 1.01 1.28
CA GLY A 297 8.07 1.59 0.07
C GLY A 297 6.54 1.70 0.15
N ASP A 298 5.91 2.41 -0.79
CA ASP A 298 4.46 2.60 -0.86
C ASP A 298 3.82 1.73 -1.97
N HIS A 299 4.59 1.29 -2.95
CA HIS A 299 4.07 0.54 -4.08
C HIS A 299 3.93 -0.95 -3.74
N ILE A 300 2.71 -1.35 -3.39
CA ILE A 300 2.38 -2.73 -2.96
C ILE A 300 2.85 -3.83 -3.93
N PHE A 301 2.80 -3.58 -5.24
CA PHE A 301 3.26 -4.53 -6.25
C PHE A 301 4.75 -4.35 -6.57
N GLY A 302 5.15 -3.13 -6.93
CA GLY A 302 6.50 -2.80 -7.38
C GLY A 302 7.56 -3.05 -6.32
N ASP A 303 7.31 -2.60 -5.09
CA ASP A 303 8.26 -2.62 -3.98
C ASP A 303 8.10 -3.85 -3.09
N ILE A 304 6.86 -4.14 -2.69
CA ILE A 304 6.61 -5.09 -1.60
C ILE A 304 6.45 -6.52 -2.11
N LEU A 305 5.52 -6.76 -3.03
CA LEU A 305 5.24 -8.11 -3.53
C LEU A 305 6.47 -8.73 -4.20
N LYS A 306 7.15 -7.98 -5.06
CA LYS A 306 8.26 -8.50 -5.87
C LYS A 306 9.54 -8.70 -5.05
N SER A 307 9.88 -7.77 -4.15
CA SER A 307 11.00 -7.97 -3.22
C SER A 307 10.78 -9.16 -2.30
N LYS A 308 9.55 -9.35 -1.79
CA LYS A 308 9.19 -10.48 -0.94
C LYS A 308 9.27 -11.82 -1.69
N LYS A 309 8.64 -11.92 -2.86
CA LYS A 309 8.53 -13.18 -3.61
C LYS A 309 9.83 -13.62 -4.27
N ARG A 310 10.60 -12.67 -4.84
CA ARG A 310 11.81 -13.00 -5.60
C ARG A 310 13.05 -13.06 -4.70
N GLN A 311 13.16 -12.15 -3.75
CA GLN A 311 14.39 -11.95 -2.97
C GLN A 311 14.26 -12.29 -1.49
N GLY A 312 13.05 -12.57 -0.99
CA GLY A 312 12.82 -12.89 0.41
C GLY A 312 13.10 -11.72 1.36
N TRP A 313 13.08 -10.48 0.87
CA TRP A 313 13.31 -9.28 1.67
C TRP A 313 12.24 -9.13 2.76
N ARG A 314 12.60 -8.48 3.87
CA ARG A 314 11.62 -8.00 4.85
C ARG A 314 11.00 -6.73 4.32
N THR A 315 9.71 -6.55 4.55
CA THR A 315 8.93 -5.52 3.86
C THR A 315 8.15 -4.64 4.83
N PHE A 316 8.22 -3.33 4.61
CA PHE A 316 7.41 -2.33 5.29
C PHE A 316 6.64 -1.53 4.24
N LEU A 317 5.31 -1.59 4.28
CA LEU A 317 4.45 -0.81 3.39
C LEU A 317 4.03 0.51 4.04
N VAL A 318 4.37 1.62 3.40
CA VAL A 318 3.82 2.95 3.75
C VAL A 318 2.44 3.08 3.12
N VAL A 319 1.42 3.39 3.92
CA VAL A 319 0.03 3.58 3.47
C VAL A 319 -0.46 4.93 3.99
N PRO A 320 -0.18 6.04 3.27
CA PRO A 320 -0.50 7.38 3.74
C PRO A 320 -1.97 7.60 4.09
N GLU A 321 -2.89 6.95 3.36
CA GLU A 321 -4.34 7.04 3.59
C GLU A 321 -4.77 6.41 4.92
N LEU A 322 -3.93 5.57 5.52
CA LEU A 322 -4.22 4.88 6.78
C LEU A 322 -4.53 5.84 7.92
N ALA A 323 -3.92 7.04 7.93
CA ALA A 323 -4.22 8.05 8.95
C ALA A 323 -5.70 8.47 8.90
N LYS A 324 -6.20 8.82 7.71
CA LYS A 324 -7.62 9.16 7.49
C LYS A 324 -8.53 7.96 7.77
N GLU A 325 -8.17 6.77 7.26
CA GLU A 325 -8.93 5.53 7.44
C GLU A 325 -9.10 5.16 8.91
N LEU A 326 -8.06 5.29 9.74
CA LEU A 326 -8.12 5.02 11.18
C LEU A 326 -9.02 6.01 11.92
N GLY A 327 -9.02 7.28 11.50
CA GLY A 327 -9.92 8.30 12.01
C GLY A 327 -11.39 7.97 11.75
N THR A 328 -11.72 7.62 10.50
CA THR A 328 -13.10 7.24 10.10
C THR A 328 -13.55 5.93 10.74
N LEU A 329 -12.67 4.92 10.80
CA LEU A 329 -12.98 3.61 11.39
C LEU A 329 -13.38 3.71 12.86
N ALA A 330 -12.82 4.66 13.62
CA ALA A 330 -13.18 4.87 15.03
C ALA A 330 -14.65 5.31 15.20
N VAL A 331 -15.25 5.93 14.18
CA VAL A 331 -16.65 6.41 14.19
C VAL A 331 -17.62 5.32 13.74
N SER A 332 -17.20 4.43 12.84
CA SER A 332 -18.06 3.43 12.18
C SER A 332 -18.14 2.07 12.89
N PHE A 333 -17.58 1.91 14.08
CA PHE A 333 -17.56 0.63 14.81
C PHE A 333 -18.88 0.32 15.53
N LEU A 334 -19.96 0.23 14.77
CA LEU A 334 -21.12 -0.57 15.11
C LEU A 334 -21.66 -1.12 13.79
N VAL A 335 -22.16 -2.35 13.84
CA VAL A 335 -22.84 -3.05 12.74
C VAL A 335 -21.92 -3.83 11.79
N LEU A 336 -21.50 -5.02 12.23
CA LEU A 336 -21.88 -6.25 11.50
C LEU A 336 -21.68 -7.49 12.39
N THR A 337 -22.66 -7.78 13.25
CA THR A 337 -22.85 -9.13 13.76
C THR A 337 -24.18 -9.61 13.21
N VAL A 338 -24.18 -10.09 11.97
CA VAL A 338 -25.26 -10.96 11.47
C VAL A 338 -24.63 -12.32 11.33
N PHE A 339 -24.52 -13.01 12.46
CA PHE A 339 -24.25 -14.43 12.50
C PHE A 339 -25.39 -15.06 13.30
N VAL A 340 -25.85 -16.23 12.83
CA VAL A 340 -26.88 -17.08 13.42
C VAL A 340 -28.34 -16.65 13.19
N LEU A 341 -28.86 -16.92 11.99
CA LEU A 341 -30.29 -17.24 11.81
C LEU A 341 -30.51 -18.60 11.11
N SER A 342 -29.43 -19.31 10.75
CA SER A 342 -29.51 -20.60 10.04
C SER A 342 -28.83 -21.74 10.79
N SER A 343 -28.32 -21.51 12.01
CA SER A 343 -27.54 -22.49 12.79
C SER A 343 -28.36 -23.60 13.41
N HIS A 344 -29.69 -23.58 13.26
CA HIS A 344 -30.62 -24.54 13.87
C HIS A 344 -31.41 -25.35 12.83
N LEU A 345 -30.99 -25.30 11.57
CA LEU A 345 -31.59 -26.05 10.47
C LEU A 345 -30.64 -27.19 10.09
N ASP A 346 -31.15 -28.42 10.10
CA ASP A 346 -30.44 -29.59 9.61
C ASP A 346 -30.70 -29.82 8.12
N SER A 347 -30.02 -30.79 7.52
CA SER A 347 -30.21 -31.15 6.11
C SER A 347 -31.60 -31.73 5.79
N GLY A 348 -32.44 -31.99 6.81
CA GLY A 348 -33.82 -32.43 6.67
C GLY A 348 -34.84 -31.29 6.65
N SER A 349 -34.42 -30.07 6.93
CA SER A 349 -35.30 -28.90 6.93
C SER A 349 -35.64 -28.42 5.51
N ASN A 350 -36.94 -28.26 5.24
CA ASN A 350 -37.47 -27.64 4.01
C ASN A 350 -37.76 -26.14 4.18
N GLU A 351 -37.50 -25.59 5.37
CA GLU A 351 -37.76 -24.19 5.68
C GLU A 351 -36.62 -23.30 5.16
N CYS A 352 -36.93 -22.44 4.21
CA CYS A 352 -36.04 -21.38 3.76
C CYS A 352 -36.47 -20.06 4.42
N PRO A 353 -35.82 -19.60 5.51
CA PRO A 353 -36.20 -18.38 6.18
C PRO A 353 -36.04 -17.17 5.24
N ASP A 354 -37.05 -16.29 5.19
CA ASP A 354 -36.97 -15.06 4.39
C ASP A 354 -35.99 -14.06 5.01
N ILE A 355 -34.79 -14.00 4.43
CA ILE A 355 -33.72 -13.09 4.82
C ILE A 355 -33.68 -11.79 3.99
N SER A 356 -34.73 -11.49 3.21
CA SER A 356 -34.77 -10.34 2.29
C SER A 356 -34.64 -9.00 3.00
N SER A 357 -35.31 -8.83 4.14
CA SER A 357 -35.24 -7.63 4.97
C SER A 357 -33.83 -7.40 5.53
N ILE A 358 -33.20 -8.47 6.02
CA ILE A 358 -31.83 -8.48 6.56
C ILE A 358 -30.83 -8.15 5.46
N LYS A 359 -30.94 -8.79 4.29
CA LYS A 359 -30.10 -8.49 3.11
C LYS A 359 -30.19 -7.02 2.71
N ARG A 360 -31.38 -6.42 2.74
CA ARG A 360 -31.58 -4.99 2.43
C ARG A 360 -30.91 -4.10 3.48
N ARG A 361 -31.05 -4.43 4.77
CA ARG A 361 -30.42 -3.68 5.86
C ARG A 361 -28.89 -3.75 5.81
N ILE A 362 -28.32 -4.92 5.53
CA ILE A 362 -26.88 -5.09 5.33
C ILE A 362 -26.38 -4.21 4.18
N LYS A 363 -27.08 -4.21 3.03
CA LYS A 363 -26.72 -3.35 1.89
C LYS A 363 -26.76 -1.86 2.24
N LYS A 364 -27.80 -1.43 2.95
CA LYS A 364 -27.94 -0.02 3.39
C LYS A 364 -26.79 0.40 4.30
N VAL A 365 -26.50 -0.39 5.34
CA VAL A 365 -25.39 -0.13 6.28
C VAL A 365 -24.04 -0.16 5.56
N THR A 366 -23.83 -1.12 4.66
CA THR A 366 -22.61 -1.19 3.85
C THR A 366 -22.41 0.08 3.04
N HIS A 367 -23.47 0.56 2.39
CA HIS A 367 -23.41 1.80 1.60
C HIS A 367 -23.12 3.03 2.48
N GLU A 368 -23.85 3.19 3.59
CA GLU A 368 -23.65 4.31 4.53
C GLU A 368 -22.22 4.33 5.09
N MET A 369 -21.68 3.16 5.46
CA MET A 369 -20.32 3.03 5.96
C MET A 369 -19.28 3.38 4.88
N ASP A 370 -19.45 2.86 3.66
CA ASP A 370 -18.51 3.12 2.57
C ASP A 370 -18.47 4.61 2.22
N MET A 371 -19.62 5.29 2.19
CA MET A 371 -19.70 6.74 1.91
C MET A 371 -18.93 7.61 2.92
N CYS A 372 -18.66 7.12 4.14
CA CYS A 372 -17.83 7.86 5.11
C CYS A 372 -16.36 8.01 4.67
N TYR A 373 -15.89 7.17 3.75
CA TYR A 373 -14.50 7.19 3.26
C TYR A 373 -14.35 8.00 1.96
N GLY A 374 -15.38 7.96 1.12
CA GLY A 374 -15.45 8.57 -0.21
C GLY A 374 -16.45 7.81 -1.09
N LYS A 375 -16.69 8.28 -2.33
CA LYS A 375 -17.65 7.67 -3.26
C LYS A 375 -17.27 6.23 -3.63
N MET A 376 -15.98 5.92 -3.72
CA MET A 376 -15.48 4.56 -3.96
C MET A 376 -15.16 3.77 -2.67
N GLY A 377 -15.48 4.33 -1.49
CA GLY A 377 -15.39 3.67 -0.19
C GLY A 377 -13.97 3.52 0.37
N SER A 378 -13.82 2.68 1.41
CA SER A 378 -12.53 2.44 2.08
C SER A 378 -11.52 1.75 1.16
N LEU A 379 -10.24 2.08 1.28
CA LEU A 379 -9.14 1.37 0.64
C LEU A 379 -9.14 -0.13 0.97
N PHE A 380 -9.56 -0.48 2.19
CA PHE A 380 -9.40 -1.83 2.73
C PHE A 380 -10.63 -2.73 2.60
N ARG A 381 -11.83 -2.15 2.45
CA ARG A 381 -13.08 -2.93 2.45
C ARG A 381 -14.24 -2.26 1.71
N CYS A 382 -15.28 -3.07 1.50
CA CYS A 382 -16.63 -2.68 1.14
C CYS A 382 -17.56 -3.49 2.08
N GLY A 383 -18.12 -2.84 3.10
CA GLY A 383 -18.83 -3.55 4.16
C GLY A 383 -17.93 -4.55 4.90
N SER A 384 -18.37 -5.80 5.00
CA SER A 384 -17.58 -6.91 5.57
C SER A 384 -16.55 -7.51 4.61
N ARG A 385 -16.57 -7.16 3.32
CA ARG A 385 -15.71 -7.77 2.30
C ARG A 385 -14.43 -6.98 2.16
N GLN A 386 -13.29 -7.66 2.26
CA GLN A 386 -11.98 -7.05 2.06
C GLN A 386 -11.70 -6.80 0.58
N THR A 387 -10.98 -5.72 0.28
CA THR A 387 -10.52 -5.42 -1.07
C THR A 387 -9.33 -6.30 -1.48
N LEU A 388 -9.02 -6.28 -2.77
CA LEU A 388 -7.77 -6.80 -3.30
C LEU A 388 -6.55 -6.20 -2.59
N PHE A 389 -6.52 -4.87 -2.45
CA PHE A 389 -5.43 -4.15 -1.80
C PHE A 389 -5.19 -4.62 -0.37
N ALA A 390 -6.26 -4.74 0.44
CA ALA A 390 -6.15 -5.23 1.82
C ALA A 390 -5.54 -6.63 1.91
N ASN A 391 -5.98 -7.55 1.05
CA ASN A 391 -5.45 -8.90 1.03
C ASN A 391 -3.99 -8.97 0.58
N GLN A 392 -3.61 -8.17 -0.43
CA GLN A 392 -2.21 -8.05 -0.84
C GLN A 392 -1.34 -7.48 0.29
N LEU A 393 -1.85 -6.50 1.04
CA LEU A 393 -1.15 -5.88 2.15
C LEU A 393 -0.88 -6.92 3.24
N ILE A 394 -1.93 -7.63 3.68
CA ILE A 394 -1.82 -8.70 4.68
C ILE A 394 -0.84 -9.77 4.21
N ARG A 395 -0.90 -10.18 2.93
CA ARG A 395 -0.09 -11.27 2.39
C ARG A 395 1.39 -10.91 2.20
N TYR A 396 1.71 -9.69 1.79
CA TYR A 396 3.07 -9.35 1.31
C TYR A 396 3.83 -8.35 2.17
N ALA A 397 3.16 -7.42 2.85
CA ALA A 397 3.82 -6.46 3.75
C ALA A 397 3.99 -7.08 5.15
N ASP A 398 5.22 -7.31 5.62
CA ASP A 398 5.45 -7.84 6.97
C ASP A 398 4.97 -6.86 8.04
N LEU A 399 5.29 -5.58 7.81
CA LEU A 399 4.89 -4.44 8.61
C LEU A 399 4.21 -3.40 7.70
N TYR A 400 3.33 -2.56 8.27
CA TYR A 400 2.78 -1.41 7.57
C TYR A 400 2.42 -0.29 8.54
N ALA A 401 2.41 0.95 8.06
CA ALA A 401 1.98 2.10 8.85
C ALA A 401 1.59 3.29 7.95
N ALA A 402 1.05 4.35 8.56
CA ALA A 402 0.77 5.59 7.85
C ALA A 402 2.05 6.32 7.40
N SER A 403 3.16 6.15 8.13
CA SER A 403 4.46 6.72 7.81
C SER A 403 5.60 5.84 8.31
N PHE A 404 6.72 5.82 7.57
CA PHE A 404 7.96 5.20 8.02
C PHE A 404 8.54 5.88 9.28
N LEU A 405 8.20 7.15 9.54
CA LEU A 405 8.63 7.88 10.73
C LEU A 405 8.14 7.26 12.03
N ASN A 406 7.18 6.34 11.97
CA ASN A 406 6.69 5.62 13.14
C ASN A 406 7.78 4.74 13.76
N PHE A 407 8.84 4.39 13.03
CA PHE A 407 10.01 3.67 13.60
C PHE A 407 10.72 4.46 14.70
N LEU A 408 10.62 5.79 14.73
CA LEU A 408 11.22 6.61 15.80
C LEU A 408 10.71 6.26 17.20
N TYR A 409 9.54 5.63 17.29
CA TYR A 409 8.89 5.28 18.56
C TYR A 409 9.19 3.86 19.03
N TYR A 410 10.08 3.14 18.33
CA TYR A 410 10.46 1.76 18.67
C TYR A 410 11.98 1.66 18.79
N PRO A 411 12.50 0.91 19.79
CA PRO A 411 13.92 0.61 19.85
C PRO A 411 14.33 -0.34 18.71
N PHE A 412 15.58 -0.27 18.24
CA PHE A 412 16.07 -1.18 17.19
C PHE A 412 16.19 -2.65 17.63
N SER A 413 16.07 -2.94 18.93
CA SER A 413 15.94 -4.30 19.47
C SER A 413 14.48 -4.79 19.54
N TYR A 414 13.51 -4.01 19.06
CA TYR A 414 12.09 -4.36 19.17
C TYR A 414 11.73 -5.62 18.37
N LEU A 415 10.92 -6.48 19.00
CA LEU A 415 10.30 -7.63 18.33
C LEU A 415 8.84 -7.31 18.00
N PHE A 416 8.58 -7.03 16.73
CA PHE A 416 7.20 -6.97 16.22
C PHE A 416 6.63 -8.39 16.22
N ARG A 417 5.49 -8.60 16.90
CA ARG A 417 4.82 -9.91 16.97
C ARG A 417 3.45 -9.85 16.31
N ALA A 418 3.22 -10.75 15.35
CA ALA A 418 1.89 -11.06 14.86
C ALA A 418 1.31 -12.24 15.65
N PRO A 419 -0.02 -12.29 15.89
CA PRO A 419 -0.65 -13.48 16.42
C PRO A 419 -0.47 -14.67 15.45
N PRO A 420 -0.37 -15.91 15.96
CA PRO A 420 -0.33 -17.09 15.11
C PRO A 420 -1.62 -17.17 14.29
N THR A 421 -1.49 -17.52 13.00
CA THR A 421 -2.65 -17.79 12.15
C THR A 421 -3.12 -19.20 12.43
N LEU A 422 -4.37 -19.35 12.88
CA LEU A 422 -4.99 -20.64 13.12
C LEU A 422 -5.83 -21.07 11.92
N MET A 423 -5.71 -22.33 11.53
CA MET A 423 -6.65 -22.98 10.63
C MET A 423 -8.02 -23.09 11.31
N PRO A 424 -9.15 -23.14 10.56
CA PRO A 424 -10.47 -23.16 11.17
C PRO A 424 -10.70 -24.28 12.20
N HIS A 425 -10.08 -25.45 12.00
CA HIS A 425 -10.18 -26.59 12.92
C HIS A 425 -9.27 -26.46 14.16
N GLU A 426 -8.27 -25.58 14.15
CA GLU A 426 -7.41 -25.34 15.32
C GLU A 426 -8.15 -24.46 16.35
N SER A 427 -9.04 -23.57 15.88
CA SER A 427 -9.87 -22.71 16.72
C SER A 427 -11.01 -23.43 17.45
N THR A 428 -11.26 -24.71 17.15
CA THR A 428 -12.29 -25.52 17.83
C THR A 428 -11.77 -26.23 19.07
N VAL A 429 -10.46 -26.13 19.36
CA VAL A 429 -9.84 -26.73 20.54
C VAL A 429 -9.74 -25.67 21.64
N GLU A 430 -10.14 -26.01 22.86
CA GLU A 430 -9.97 -25.10 24.01
C GLU A 430 -8.46 -24.83 24.25
N HIS A 431 -8.03 -23.61 23.98
CA HIS A 431 -6.66 -23.20 24.26
C HIS A 431 -6.52 -22.82 25.75
N VAL A 432 -5.85 -23.67 26.53
CA VAL A 432 -5.46 -23.34 27.91
C VAL A 432 -4.42 -22.21 27.85
N HIS A 433 -4.80 -21.02 28.30
CA HIS A 433 -3.87 -19.90 28.46
C HIS A 433 -2.89 -20.20 29.59
N VAL A 434 -1.66 -20.59 29.23
CA VAL A 434 -0.53 -20.63 30.19
C VAL A 434 0.07 -19.23 30.25
N GLU A 435 -0.26 -18.47 31.29
CA GLU A 435 0.44 -17.22 31.61
C GLU A 435 1.82 -17.56 32.17
N LEU A 436 2.88 -17.10 31.50
CA LEU A 436 4.24 -17.09 32.03
C LEU A 436 4.35 -15.94 33.04
N SER A 437 4.46 -16.24 34.33
CA SER A 437 4.82 -15.25 35.35
C SER A 437 6.34 -14.96 35.28
N GLU A 438 6.75 -13.74 35.64
CA GLU A 438 8.15 -13.25 35.56
C GLU A 438 9.16 -14.03 36.43
N SER A 439 8.69 -14.93 37.28
CA SER A 439 9.53 -15.95 37.94
C SER A 439 9.35 -17.27 37.21
N GLY A 440 10.38 -17.77 36.53
CA GLY A 440 10.37 -19.01 35.72
C GLY A 440 10.07 -20.33 36.45
N LEU A 441 8.97 -20.40 37.19
CA LEU A 441 8.42 -21.58 37.85
C LEU A 441 7.03 -21.84 37.28
N LEU A 442 6.88 -22.98 36.62
CA LEU A 442 5.60 -23.52 36.19
C LEU A 442 4.78 -23.91 37.43
N THR A 443 3.91 -23.02 37.90
CA THR A 443 2.90 -23.37 38.90
C THR A 443 1.63 -23.85 38.19
N GLY A 444 1.55 -25.16 37.97
CA GLY A 444 0.33 -25.82 37.52
C GLY A 444 -0.72 -25.82 38.63
N HIS A 445 -1.66 -24.87 38.60
CA HIS A 445 -2.89 -24.95 39.38
C HIS A 445 -4.12 -24.92 38.46
N ARG A 446 -4.45 -26.09 37.91
CA ARG A 446 -5.81 -26.68 37.80
C ARG A 446 -5.71 -28.06 37.11
N LEU A 447 -5.02 -28.99 37.76
CA LEU A 447 -5.32 -30.42 37.63
C LEU A 447 -6.46 -30.70 38.60
N ASN A 448 -7.70 -30.59 38.13
CA ASN A 448 -8.88 -31.27 38.69
C ASN A 448 -10.09 -30.98 37.81
N GLN A 449 -10.18 -31.70 36.70
CA GLN A 449 -11.42 -32.24 36.08
C GLN A 449 -11.03 -32.97 34.78
N LEU A 450 -10.23 -34.03 34.93
CA LEU A 450 -10.23 -35.15 33.99
C LEU A 450 -10.80 -36.34 34.76
N SER A 451 -12.10 -36.28 35.05
CA SER A 451 -12.84 -37.49 35.41
C SER A 451 -13.23 -38.18 34.11
N PHE A 452 -12.47 -39.22 33.77
CA PHE A 452 -12.90 -40.45 33.12
C PHE A 452 -14.32 -40.41 32.51
N TYR A 453 -14.41 -40.43 31.18
CA TYR A 453 -15.46 -41.17 30.48
C TYR A 453 -14.84 -41.85 29.25
N GLY A 454 -14.27 -43.02 29.52
CA GLY A 454 -13.88 -44.01 28.54
C GLY A 454 -14.09 -45.39 29.15
N GLN A 455 -15.32 -45.90 29.04
CA GLN A 455 -15.83 -47.28 29.19
C GLN A 455 -17.36 -47.13 29.21
N GLN A 456 -18.22 -47.86 28.49
CA GLN A 456 -18.15 -49.09 27.70
C GLN A 456 -19.36 -49.06 26.75
N VAL A 457 -19.15 -49.43 25.49
CA VAL A 457 -20.23 -49.97 24.64
C VAL A 457 -20.11 -51.49 24.71
N SER A 458 -21.03 -52.13 25.44
CA SER A 458 -21.45 -53.52 25.23
C SER A 458 -22.64 -53.83 26.14
N GLY A 459 -23.80 -54.04 25.52
CA GLY A 459 -25.09 -54.37 26.11
C GLY A 459 -26.17 -54.20 25.07
#